data_AF-A0ABD5QME0-F1
#
_entry.id   AF-A0ABD5QME0-F1
#
_cell.length_a   1.000
_cell.length_b   1.000
_cell.length_c   1.000
_cell.angle_alpha   90.00
_cell.angle_beta   90.00
_cell.angle_gamma   90.00
#
_symmetry.space_group_name_H-M   'P 1'
#
loop_
_entity.id
_entity.type
_entity.pdbx_description
1 polymer ?
#
loop_
_entity_poly.entity_id
_entity_poly.type
_entity_poly.pdbx_seq_one_letter_code
_entity_poly.pdbx_strand_id
1 'polypeptide(L)'
;MTDERAERTDGVTRRRFLAGGASAAAVGLAGCLGTRDGPVPAPTVTSDRIDDGWRLLEESESTVFEEAFGPVTVRAIEHTRAYEYVSVADALSGTFDAGGSPVVFFSTRIDLRPAIDTLPGGVGRDRLMGEVETAALDAFRGQLRSSGIEGIEVVEEGTTTVETGHTATAWRLTGEFAFEGELPLPDGSTTTIDETAEIEARLGVWHDGTDVLVAGGAYPTEPLSDAIDEALPDAIDAETVLDATTDEETAAALSTEPETFDEEIDALLVSVE
;
A
#
# COMPACT_ATOMS: atom_id res chain seq x y z
N MET A 1 -50.30 15.37 -22.17
CA MET A 1 -50.28 13.99 -21.65
C MET A 1 -49.08 13.36 -22.35
N THR A 2 -47.81 13.62 -21.97
CA THR A 2 -47.15 13.56 -20.63
C THR A 2 -47.54 12.25 -19.95
N ASP A 3 -46.65 11.30 -19.64
CA ASP A 3 -45.30 11.33 -19.04
C ASP A 3 -44.68 9.93 -19.35
N GLU A 4 -43.50 9.73 -19.94
CA GLU A 4 -42.11 9.85 -19.41
C GLU A 4 -41.81 9.03 -18.14
N ARG A 5 -41.04 7.95 -18.29
CA ARG A 5 -40.13 7.28 -17.33
C ARG A 5 -39.47 6.13 -18.12
N ALA A 6 -38.25 6.23 -18.65
CA ALA A 6 -36.95 6.48 -18.03
C ALA A 6 -36.58 5.40 -17.00
N GLU A 7 -36.37 4.18 -17.45
CA GLU A 7 -35.54 3.21 -16.74
C GLU A 7 -34.07 3.47 -17.14
N ARG A 8 -33.37 4.17 -16.24
CA ARG A 8 -31.91 4.25 -16.23
C ARG A 8 -31.38 2.94 -15.67
N THR A 9 -30.79 2.12 -16.52
CA THR A 9 -29.87 1.07 -16.10
C THR A 9 -28.47 1.66 -16.03
N ASP A 10 -28.10 2.25 -14.89
CA ASP A 10 -26.69 2.54 -14.58
C ASP A 10 -26.05 1.24 -14.10
N GLY A 11 -25.68 0.39 -15.05
CA GLY A 11 -24.77 -0.71 -14.82
C GLY A 11 -23.35 -0.14 -14.75
N VAL A 12 -22.80 -0.02 -13.53
CA VAL A 12 -21.41 0.35 -13.32
C VAL A 12 -20.53 -0.71 -14.00
N THR A 13 -20.07 -0.34 -15.18
CA THR A 13 -19.20 -1.17 -16.01
C THR A 13 -17.81 -1.14 -15.36
N ARG A 14 -17.38 -2.25 -14.76
CA ARG A 14 -16.00 -2.47 -14.32
C ARG A 14 -15.07 -2.19 -15.50
N ARG A 15 -14.38 -1.06 -15.48
CA ARG A 15 -13.34 -0.72 -16.45
C ARG A 15 -12.09 -1.51 -16.09
N ARG A 16 -11.98 -2.69 -16.70
CA ARG A 16 -10.74 -3.44 -16.79
C ARG A 16 -9.79 -2.66 -17.70
N PHE A 17 -8.94 -1.82 -17.11
CA PHE A 17 -7.88 -1.13 -17.83
C PHE A 17 -6.83 -2.17 -18.24
N LEU A 18 -6.82 -2.51 -19.53
CA LEU A 18 -5.75 -3.28 -20.13
C LEU A 18 -4.55 -2.35 -20.32
N ALA A 19 -3.51 -2.56 -19.50
CA ALA A 19 -2.21 -1.95 -19.63
C ALA A 19 -1.65 -2.19 -21.04
N GLY A 20 -1.52 -1.11 -21.81
CA GLY A 20 -0.84 -1.12 -23.11
C GLY A 20 0.66 -1.11 -22.89
N GLY A 21 1.31 -2.25 -23.11
CA GLY A 21 2.77 -2.36 -23.06
C GLY A 21 3.44 -1.49 -24.11
N ALA A 22 4.16 -0.46 -23.67
CA ALA A 22 5.07 0.30 -24.51
C ALA A 22 6.48 -0.29 -24.38
N SER A 23 6.90 -1.07 -25.36
CA SER A 23 8.29 -1.54 -25.46
C SER A 23 9.17 -0.40 -25.98
N ALA A 24 9.83 0.32 -25.06
CA ALA A 24 10.89 1.27 -25.38
C ALA A 24 12.24 0.53 -25.41
N ALA A 25 12.76 0.27 -26.60
CA ALA A 25 14.14 -0.15 -26.78
C ALA A 25 15.08 1.06 -26.60
N ALA A 26 15.86 1.09 -25.52
CA ALA A 26 16.91 2.09 -25.33
C ALA A 26 18.30 1.45 -25.56
N VAL A 27 18.89 1.76 -26.71
CA VAL A 27 20.33 1.60 -26.96
C VAL A 27 20.95 3.00 -26.88
N GLY A 28 21.93 3.19 -25.99
CA GLY A 28 22.73 4.41 -25.94
C GLY A 28 23.88 4.30 -24.95
N LEU A 29 25.09 4.05 -25.45
CA LEU A 29 26.34 4.09 -24.69
C LEU A 29 26.95 5.51 -24.69
N ALA A 30 27.59 5.84 -23.56
CA ALA A 30 28.70 6.80 -23.36
C ALA A 30 28.40 8.30 -23.10
N GLY A 31 28.68 8.71 -21.84
CA GLY A 31 29.73 9.70 -21.58
C GLY A 31 29.35 11.10 -21.06
N CYS A 32 29.81 11.39 -19.84
CA CYS A 32 30.25 12.69 -19.31
C CYS A 32 29.24 13.59 -18.56
N LEU A 33 29.34 13.54 -17.23
CA LEU A 33 28.96 14.55 -16.23
C LEU A 33 27.47 14.94 -16.14
N GLY A 34 26.77 14.28 -15.21
CA GLY A 34 25.98 15.04 -14.23
C GLY A 34 24.46 15.12 -14.40
N THR A 35 23.86 14.42 -15.37
CA THR A 35 22.40 14.31 -15.41
C THR A 35 21.99 12.85 -15.54
N ARG A 36 21.32 12.32 -14.51
CA ARG A 36 20.51 11.11 -14.63
C ARG A 36 19.31 11.45 -15.53
N ASP A 37 19.55 11.52 -16.83
CA ASP A 37 18.47 11.70 -17.81
C ASP A 37 17.96 10.32 -18.21
N GLY A 38 16.78 9.96 -17.68
CA GLY A 38 16.12 8.68 -17.93
C GLY A 38 14.91 8.45 -17.03
N PRO A 39 14.13 7.38 -17.24
CA PRO A 39 13.12 6.93 -16.28
C PRO A 39 13.78 6.51 -14.96
N VAL A 40 13.02 6.55 -13.87
CA VAL A 40 13.49 6.08 -12.56
C VAL A 40 13.36 4.56 -12.55
N PRO A 41 14.41 3.81 -12.19
CA PRO A 41 14.28 2.36 -12.09
C PRO A 41 13.23 1.97 -11.06
N ALA A 42 12.54 0.86 -11.29
CA ALA A 42 11.62 0.32 -10.32
C ALA A 42 12.34 -0.05 -9.01
N PRO A 43 11.71 0.13 -7.85
CA PRO A 43 12.22 -0.40 -6.59
C PRO A 43 12.27 -1.93 -6.66
N THR A 44 13.28 -2.51 -6.00
CA THR A 44 13.43 -3.95 -5.88
C THR A 44 13.24 -4.35 -4.43
N VAL A 45 12.29 -5.25 -4.17
CA VAL A 45 12.17 -5.89 -2.87
C VAL A 45 13.00 -7.16 -2.92
N THR A 46 14.03 -7.25 -2.09
CA THR A 46 15.03 -8.33 -2.13
C THR A 46 14.65 -9.55 -1.31
N SER A 47 13.68 -9.40 -0.41
CA SER A 47 13.12 -10.51 0.35
C SER A 47 12.26 -11.39 -0.54
N ASP A 48 12.55 -12.69 -0.58
CA ASP A 48 11.78 -13.68 -1.34
C ASP A 48 10.30 -13.76 -0.86
N ARG A 49 9.99 -13.26 0.35
CA ARG A 49 8.62 -13.20 0.88
C ARG A 49 7.66 -12.44 -0.04
N ILE A 50 8.15 -11.47 -0.81
CA ILE A 50 7.31 -10.72 -1.77
C ILE A 50 6.78 -11.61 -2.91
N ASP A 51 7.41 -12.76 -3.17
CA ASP A 51 6.94 -13.74 -4.16
C ASP A 51 6.03 -14.80 -3.53
N ASP A 52 5.95 -14.85 -2.19
CA ASP A 52 5.19 -15.82 -1.40
C ASP A 52 3.96 -15.13 -0.75
N GLY A 53 2.82 -15.16 -1.45
CA GLY A 53 1.53 -14.69 -0.91
C GLY A 53 1.17 -13.25 -1.27
N TRP A 54 2.06 -12.49 -1.90
CA TRP A 54 1.78 -11.14 -2.40
C TRP A 54 1.55 -11.14 -3.91
N ARG A 55 0.73 -10.21 -4.40
CA ARG A 55 0.60 -9.93 -5.84
C ARG A 55 0.73 -8.44 -6.12
N LEU A 56 1.38 -8.11 -7.24
CA LEU A 56 1.46 -6.73 -7.73
C LEU A 56 0.06 -6.24 -8.15
N LEU A 57 -0.43 -5.22 -7.46
CA LEU A 57 -1.70 -4.56 -7.71
C LEU A 57 -1.53 -3.41 -8.72
N GLU A 58 -0.52 -2.58 -8.49
CA GLU A 58 -0.26 -1.38 -9.29
C GLU A 58 1.24 -1.09 -9.40
N GLU A 59 1.65 -0.55 -10.54
CA GLU A 59 2.97 0.04 -10.77
C GLU A 59 2.77 1.42 -11.41
N SER A 60 3.43 2.45 -10.87
CA SER A 60 3.25 3.82 -11.32
C SER A 60 4.56 4.62 -11.30
N GLU A 61 4.64 5.62 -12.17
CA GLU A 61 5.77 6.56 -12.25
C GLU A 61 5.21 7.99 -12.28
N SER A 62 5.71 8.85 -11.39
CA SER A 62 5.18 10.22 -11.22
C SER A 62 6.28 11.21 -10.84
N THR A 63 5.99 12.51 -10.95
CA THR A 63 6.83 13.56 -10.34
C THR A 63 6.19 13.94 -9.01
N VAL A 64 6.92 13.70 -7.91
CA VAL A 64 6.46 14.00 -6.55
C VAL A 64 6.37 15.51 -6.34
N PHE A 65 7.46 16.21 -6.65
CA PHE A 65 7.52 17.67 -6.61
C PHE A 65 8.63 18.23 -7.48
N GLU A 66 8.55 19.53 -7.76
CA GLU A 66 9.63 20.32 -8.34
C GLU A 66 9.71 21.65 -7.57
N GLU A 67 10.80 21.87 -6.82
CA GLU A 67 10.96 23.03 -5.95
C GLU A 67 12.35 23.68 -6.08
N ALA A 68 12.41 25.01 -5.91
CA ALA A 68 13.65 25.77 -5.92
C ALA A 68 14.29 25.88 -4.53
N PHE A 69 15.48 25.30 -4.38
CA PHE A 69 16.35 25.43 -3.22
C PHE A 69 17.48 26.43 -3.53
N GLY A 70 17.19 27.71 -3.34
CA GLY A 70 18.11 28.79 -3.68
C GLY A 70 18.29 28.91 -5.20
N PRO A 71 19.52 28.77 -5.75
CA PRO A 71 19.75 28.84 -7.19
C PRO A 71 19.51 27.52 -7.93
N VAL A 72 19.15 26.44 -7.23
CA VAL A 72 18.98 25.09 -7.80
C VAL A 72 17.52 24.69 -7.72
N THR A 73 16.92 24.27 -8.84
CA THR A 73 15.63 23.58 -8.84
C THR A 73 15.87 22.09 -8.70
N VAL A 74 15.21 21.46 -7.71
CA VAL A 74 15.23 20.03 -7.47
C VAL A 74 13.89 19.45 -7.90
N ARG A 75 13.94 18.40 -8.71
CA ARG A 75 12.78 17.58 -9.08
C ARG A 75 12.92 16.19 -8.46
N ALA A 76 11.85 15.75 -7.80
CA ALA A 76 11.73 14.39 -7.28
C ALA A 76 10.83 13.58 -8.22
N ILE A 77 11.37 12.53 -8.82
CA ILE A 77 10.63 11.61 -9.70
C ILE A 77 10.58 10.26 -9.01
N GLU A 78 9.41 9.64 -8.95
CA GLU A 78 9.20 8.37 -8.28
C GLU A 78 8.82 7.24 -9.23
N HIS A 79 9.14 6.03 -8.80
CA HIS A 79 8.62 4.77 -9.33
C HIS A 79 8.10 3.95 -8.14
N THR A 80 6.81 3.65 -8.14
CA THR A 80 6.12 2.95 -7.05
C THR A 80 5.59 1.60 -7.51
N ARG A 81 5.67 0.61 -6.63
CA ARG A 81 5.01 -0.69 -6.76
C ARG A 81 4.16 -0.96 -5.53
N ALA A 82 2.91 -1.31 -5.78
CA ALA A 82 1.90 -1.62 -4.78
C ALA A 82 1.52 -3.09 -4.85
N TYR A 83 1.44 -3.73 -3.68
CA TYR A 83 1.15 -5.14 -3.51
C TYR A 83 0.01 -5.32 -2.51
N GLU A 84 -0.75 -6.38 -2.71
CA GLU A 84 -1.75 -6.85 -1.76
C GLU A 84 -1.51 -8.32 -1.42
N TYR A 85 -1.90 -8.72 -0.20
CA TYR A 85 -1.80 -10.10 0.23
C TYR A 85 -2.95 -10.92 -0.38
N VAL A 86 -2.59 -11.93 -1.17
CA VAL A 86 -3.51 -12.63 -2.08
C VAL A 86 -4.67 -13.28 -1.33
N SER A 87 -4.37 -14.03 -0.28
CA SER A 87 -5.40 -14.80 0.44
C SER A 87 -6.44 -13.88 1.09
N VAL A 88 -6.01 -12.78 1.70
CA VAL A 88 -6.91 -11.80 2.33
C VAL A 88 -7.73 -11.05 1.28
N ALA A 89 -7.10 -10.58 0.21
CA ALA A 89 -7.80 -9.88 -0.87
C ALA A 89 -8.83 -10.77 -1.57
N ASP A 90 -8.51 -12.05 -1.80
CA ASP A 90 -9.42 -13.00 -2.44
C ASP A 90 -10.54 -13.43 -1.48
N ALA A 91 -10.25 -13.65 -0.19
CA ALA A 91 -11.26 -13.92 0.84
C ALA A 91 -12.29 -12.79 0.97
N LEU A 92 -11.80 -11.55 1.05
CA LEU A 92 -12.66 -10.37 1.12
C LEU A 92 -13.46 -10.19 -0.16
N SER A 93 -12.85 -10.18 -1.33
CA SER A 93 -13.58 -9.97 -2.59
C SER A 93 -14.53 -11.11 -2.97
N GLY A 94 -14.32 -12.31 -2.44
CA GLY A 94 -15.20 -13.47 -2.62
C GLY A 94 -16.42 -13.46 -1.70
N THR A 95 -16.29 -12.89 -0.51
CA THR A 95 -17.30 -13.00 0.57
C THR A 95 -17.97 -11.67 0.91
N PHE A 96 -17.25 -10.56 0.75
CA PHE A 96 -17.62 -9.20 1.15
C PHE A 96 -17.48 -8.22 -0.03
N ASP A 97 -18.23 -7.13 -0.02
CA ASP A 97 -18.06 -6.01 -0.95
C ASP A 97 -17.00 -5.05 -0.38
N ALA A 98 -15.75 -5.46 -0.43
CA ALA A 98 -14.62 -4.67 0.04
C ALA A 98 -14.07 -3.75 -1.06
N GLY A 99 -13.87 -2.48 -0.75
CA GLY A 99 -13.33 -1.47 -1.68
C GLY A 99 -11.81 -1.59 -1.95
N GLY A 100 -11.14 -2.57 -1.35
CA GLY A 100 -9.70 -2.79 -1.45
C GLY A 100 -9.23 -3.94 -0.55
N SER A 101 -7.97 -3.89 -0.10
CA SER A 101 -7.37 -4.88 0.80
C SER A 101 -6.83 -4.18 2.05
N PRO A 102 -7.09 -4.71 3.26
CA PRO A 102 -6.51 -4.18 4.50
C PRO A 102 -5.06 -4.61 4.70
N VAL A 103 -4.57 -5.60 3.94
CA VAL A 103 -3.19 -6.07 3.98
C VAL A 103 -2.49 -5.71 2.67
N VAL A 104 -1.62 -4.71 2.76
CA VAL A 104 -0.95 -4.08 1.60
C VAL A 104 0.50 -3.73 1.89
N PHE A 105 1.31 -3.71 0.85
CA PHE A 105 2.72 -3.31 0.90
C PHE A 105 3.07 -2.43 -0.30
N PHE A 106 3.90 -1.43 -0.09
CA PHE A 106 4.35 -0.48 -1.10
C PHE A 106 5.85 -0.31 -1.02
N SER A 107 6.49 -0.26 -2.19
CA SER A 107 7.86 0.19 -2.32
C SER A 107 7.94 1.29 -3.35
N THR A 108 8.73 2.33 -3.08
CA THR A 108 8.93 3.46 -3.97
C THR A 108 10.40 3.84 -4.02
N ARG A 109 10.90 4.09 -5.23
CA ARG A 109 12.21 4.71 -5.45
C ARG A 109 12.02 6.12 -5.96
N ILE A 110 12.68 7.09 -5.35
CA ILE A 110 12.63 8.51 -5.69
C ILE A 110 14.02 8.98 -6.11
N ASP A 111 14.15 9.38 -7.37
CA ASP A 111 15.36 10.01 -7.92
C ASP A 111 15.25 11.53 -7.80
N LEU A 112 16.19 12.12 -7.06
CA LEU A 112 16.32 13.57 -6.90
C LEU A 112 17.23 14.13 -7.98
N ARG A 113 16.74 15.13 -8.73
CA ARG A 113 17.47 15.76 -9.84
C ARG A 113 17.60 17.27 -9.63
N PRO A 114 18.82 17.81 -9.43
CA PRO A 114 20.09 17.09 -9.29
C PRO A 114 20.16 16.27 -7.99
N ALA A 115 21.02 15.25 -7.98
CA ALA A 115 21.16 14.36 -6.82
C ALA A 115 21.49 15.16 -5.56
N ILE A 116 20.88 14.79 -4.43
CA ILE A 116 21.03 15.49 -3.14
C ILE A 116 22.49 15.63 -2.73
N ASP A 117 23.33 14.65 -3.09
CA ASP A 117 24.75 14.68 -2.78
C ASP A 117 25.56 15.69 -3.58
N THR A 118 25.03 16.17 -4.70
CA THR A 118 25.68 17.15 -5.58
C THR A 118 25.33 18.58 -5.23
N LEU A 119 24.44 18.80 -4.25
CA LEU A 119 24.02 20.14 -3.84
C LEU A 119 25.21 20.92 -3.22
N PRO A 120 25.46 22.16 -3.68
CA PRO A 120 26.64 22.92 -3.28
C PRO A 120 26.66 23.24 -1.79
N GLY A 121 27.77 22.90 -1.14
CA GLY A 121 28.01 23.20 0.28
C GLY A 121 27.21 22.33 1.27
N GLY A 122 26.50 21.30 0.81
CA GLY A 122 25.65 20.45 1.66
C GLY A 122 24.46 21.18 2.29
N VAL A 123 24.28 22.47 1.95
CA VAL A 123 23.23 23.32 2.51
C VAL A 123 21.90 22.89 1.92
N GLY A 124 20.94 22.58 2.80
CA GLY A 124 19.59 22.22 2.40
C GLY A 124 19.37 20.73 2.14
N ARG A 125 20.36 19.86 2.39
CA ARG A 125 20.14 18.40 2.34
C ARG A 125 19.12 17.96 3.37
N ASP A 126 19.29 18.33 4.64
CA ASP A 126 18.33 17.99 5.70
C ASP A 126 16.94 18.59 5.42
N ARG A 127 16.90 19.79 4.86
CA ARG A 127 15.65 20.42 4.43
C ARG A 127 14.99 19.65 3.30
N LEU A 128 15.74 19.30 2.26
CA LEU A 128 15.23 18.54 1.12
C LEU A 128 14.77 17.14 1.55
N MET A 129 15.50 16.46 2.44
CA MET A 129 15.06 15.21 3.03
C MET A 129 13.75 15.38 3.79
N GLY A 130 13.59 16.43 4.60
CA GLY A 130 12.32 16.71 5.28
C GLY A 130 11.14 16.94 4.32
N GLU A 131 11.37 17.60 3.17
CA GLU A 131 10.35 17.74 2.12
C GLU A 131 10.01 16.39 1.47
N VAL A 132 11.01 15.55 1.23
CA VAL A 132 10.81 14.20 0.67
C VAL A 132 10.07 13.31 1.67
N GLU A 133 10.43 13.33 2.95
CA GLU A 133 9.76 12.60 4.02
C GLU A 133 8.28 13.02 4.14
N THR A 134 8.02 14.33 4.11
CA THR A 134 6.65 14.87 4.13
C THR A 134 5.85 14.39 2.92
N ALA A 135 6.43 14.47 1.72
CA ALA A 135 5.78 14.03 0.50
C ALA A 135 5.55 12.51 0.47
N ALA A 136 6.51 11.73 0.95
CA ALA A 136 6.39 10.27 1.07
C ALA A 136 5.29 9.87 2.05
N LEU A 137 5.20 10.55 3.21
CA LEU A 137 4.13 10.31 4.19
C LEU A 137 2.74 10.63 3.61
N ASP A 138 2.61 11.74 2.88
CA ASP A 138 1.34 12.11 2.23
C ASP A 138 0.97 11.18 1.08
N ALA A 139 1.95 10.73 0.29
CA ALA A 139 1.76 9.73 -0.75
C ALA A 139 1.32 8.39 -0.15
N PHE A 140 1.96 7.94 0.93
CA PHE A 140 1.60 6.71 1.64
C PHE A 140 0.17 6.78 2.20
N ARG A 141 -0.23 7.91 2.81
CA ARG A 141 -1.63 8.14 3.21
C ARG A 141 -2.60 8.07 2.04
N GLY A 142 -2.22 8.64 0.90
CA GLY A 142 -3.01 8.53 -0.33
C GLY A 142 -3.17 7.09 -0.78
N GLN A 143 -2.10 6.31 -0.70
CA GLN A 143 -2.08 4.91 -1.10
C GLN A 143 -2.94 4.04 -0.17
N LEU A 144 -2.86 4.24 1.15
CA LEU A 144 -3.73 3.56 2.11
C LEU A 144 -5.22 3.82 1.82
N ARG A 145 -5.59 5.07 1.50
CA ARG A 145 -6.97 5.42 1.10
C ARG A 145 -7.40 4.73 -0.20
N SER A 146 -6.50 4.63 -1.18
CA SER A 146 -6.76 3.89 -2.42
C SER A 146 -6.99 2.40 -2.18
N SER A 147 -6.41 1.86 -1.11
CA SER A 147 -6.65 0.48 -0.64
C SER A 147 -7.90 0.33 0.24
N GLY A 148 -8.67 1.40 0.48
CA GLY A 148 -9.87 1.38 1.31
C GLY A 148 -9.64 1.67 2.79
N ILE A 149 -8.43 2.08 3.19
CA ILE A 149 -8.10 2.41 4.58
C ILE A 149 -8.31 3.91 4.81
N GLU A 150 -9.24 4.26 5.71
CA GLU A 150 -9.59 5.62 6.08
C GLU A 150 -9.12 5.97 7.51
N GLY A 151 -9.44 7.17 8.00
CA GLY A 151 -9.12 7.56 9.38
C GLY A 151 -7.62 7.67 9.71
N ILE A 152 -6.75 7.84 8.70
CA ILE A 152 -5.30 7.64 8.88
C ILE A 152 -4.65 8.72 9.77
N GLU A 153 -4.02 8.29 10.86
CA GLU A 153 -3.32 9.16 11.82
C GLU A 153 -1.89 8.67 12.09
N VAL A 154 -0.96 9.60 12.31
CA VAL A 154 0.41 9.23 12.76
C VAL A 154 0.39 9.15 14.27
N VAL A 155 0.75 7.99 14.81
CA VAL A 155 0.79 7.74 16.26
C VAL A 155 2.22 7.71 16.80
N GLU A 156 3.21 7.44 15.95
CA GLU A 156 4.62 7.43 16.32
C GLU A 156 5.52 7.86 15.16
N GLU A 157 6.61 8.54 15.50
CA GLU A 157 7.73 8.86 14.60
C GLU A 157 9.04 8.47 15.29
N GLY A 158 9.96 7.87 14.55
CA GLY A 158 11.24 7.39 15.05
C GLY A 158 12.22 7.11 13.92
N THR A 159 13.20 6.26 14.21
CA THR A 159 14.21 5.85 13.23
C THR A 159 14.50 4.36 13.36
N THR A 160 14.79 3.70 12.25
CA THR A 160 15.23 2.30 12.20
C THR A 160 16.43 2.13 11.27
N THR A 161 17.08 0.96 11.31
CA THR A 161 18.18 0.60 10.39
C THR A 161 17.69 -0.47 9.42
N VAL A 162 17.80 -0.22 8.12
CA VAL A 162 17.45 -1.20 7.07
C VAL A 162 18.59 -2.21 6.85
N GLU A 163 18.34 -3.32 6.16
CA GLU A 163 19.32 -4.41 6.00
C GLU A 163 20.63 -3.96 5.33
N THR A 164 20.52 -3.02 4.40
CA THR A 164 21.65 -2.39 3.71
C THR A 164 22.49 -1.48 4.62
N GLY A 165 22.07 -1.27 5.87
CA GLY A 165 22.79 -0.52 6.91
C GLY A 165 22.50 0.98 6.93
N HIS A 166 21.58 1.47 6.08
CA HIS A 166 21.13 2.85 6.08
C HIS A 166 20.14 3.13 7.21
N THR A 167 20.08 4.38 7.68
CA THR A 167 19.08 4.82 8.67
C THR A 167 17.84 5.31 7.94
N ALA A 168 16.69 4.77 8.31
CA ALA A 168 15.38 5.23 7.86
C ALA A 168 14.70 6.05 8.94
N THR A 169 14.08 7.16 8.55
CA THR A 169 13.02 7.78 9.34
C THR A 169 11.79 6.89 9.23
N ALA A 170 11.18 6.58 10.37
CA ALA A 170 10.12 5.59 10.46
C ALA A 170 8.88 6.20 11.11
N TRP A 171 7.70 5.86 10.60
CA TRP A 171 6.42 6.24 11.17
C TRP A 171 5.56 5.02 11.42
N ARG A 172 4.82 5.06 12.53
CA ARG A 172 3.68 4.18 12.78
C ARG A 172 2.41 4.99 12.66
N LEU A 173 1.47 4.46 11.89
CA LEU A 173 0.18 5.05 11.63
C LEU A 173 -0.92 4.07 12.04
N THR A 174 -2.10 4.61 12.32
CA THR A 174 -3.32 3.84 12.50
C THR A 174 -4.35 4.26 11.46
N GLY A 175 -5.32 3.40 11.19
CA GLY A 175 -6.44 3.68 10.31
C GLY A 175 -7.56 2.66 10.51
N GLU A 176 -8.55 2.72 9.64
CA GLU A 176 -9.76 1.90 9.71
C GLU A 176 -10.08 1.35 8.32
N PHE A 177 -10.46 0.08 8.24
CA PHE A 177 -10.89 -0.56 7.00
C PHE A 177 -12.31 -1.09 7.16
N ALA A 178 -13.24 -0.49 6.41
CA ALA A 178 -14.64 -0.92 6.40
C ALA A 178 -14.87 -2.03 5.38
N PHE A 179 -15.68 -3.02 5.75
CA PHE A 179 -16.13 -4.08 4.86
C PHE A 179 -17.58 -4.46 5.17
N GLU A 180 -18.35 -4.68 4.11
CA GLU A 180 -19.77 -5.03 4.21
C GLU A 180 -20.08 -6.31 3.42
N GLY A 181 -21.10 -7.06 3.83
CA GLY A 181 -21.50 -8.28 3.14
C GLY A 181 -22.70 -8.98 3.75
N GLU A 182 -23.07 -10.12 3.17
CA GLU A 182 -24.14 -10.98 3.70
C GLU A 182 -23.57 -12.37 3.98
N LEU A 183 -23.66 -12.81 5.23
CA LEU A 183 -23.26 -14.15 5.64
C LEU A 183 -24.48 -15.03 5.88
N PRO A 184 -24.56 -16.23 5.26
CA PRO A 184 -25.59 -17.21 5.61
C PRO A 184 -25.33 -17.75 7.02
N LEU A 185 -26.41 -17.99 7.77
CA LEU A 185 -26.35 -18.58 9.10
C LEU A 185 -26.71 -20.08 9.05
N PRO A 186 -26.26 -20.89 10.02
CA PRO A 186 -26.56 -22.33 10.05
C PRO A 186 -28.05 -22.68 10.11
N ASP A 187 -28.89 -21.75 10.58
CA ASP A 187 -30.35 -21.90 10.63
C ASP A 187 -31.05 -21.61 9.28
N GLY A 188 -30.27 -21.26 8.26
CA GLY A 188 -30.74 -20.92 6.91
C GLY A 188 -31.19 -19.47 6.74
N SER A 189 -31.07 -18.63 7.76
CA SER A 189 -31.21 -17.17 7.63
C SER A 189 -29.92 -16.53 7.09
N THR A 190 -29.94 -15.23 6.82
CA THR A 190 -28.76 -14.44 6.45
C THR A 190 -28.63 -13.27 7.43
N THR A 191 -27.38 -12.91 7.73
CA THR A 191 -27.06 -11.70 8.50
C THR A 191 -26.26 -10.74 7.63
N THR A 192 -26.48 -9.44 7.83
CA THR A 192 -25.69 -8.40 7.19
C THR A 192 -24.49 -8.08 8.09
N ILE A 193 -23.32 -8.03 7.49
CA ILE A 193 -22.07 -7.57 8.10
C ILE A 193 -21.81 -6.16 7.57
N ASP A 194 -21.54 -5.23 8.48
CA ASP A 194 -21.19 -3.83 8.21
C ASP A 194 -20.20 -3.42 9.29
N GLU A 195 -18.97 -3.89 9.15
CA GLU A 195 -17.96 -3.84 10.21
C GLU A 195 -16.73 -3.05 9.78
N THR A 196 -15.95 -2.65 10.77
CA THR A 196 -14.70 -1.91 10.58
C THR A 196 -13.58 -2.61 11.34
N ALA A 197 -12.49 -2.91 10.65
CA ALA A 197 -11.27 -3.42 11.25
C ALA A 197 -10.30 -2.26 11.54
N GLU A 198 -9.73 -2.24 12.74
CA GLU A 198 -8.61 -1.35 13.07
C GLU A 198 -7.35 -1.80 12.32
N ILE A 199 -6.61 -0.82 11.77
CA ILE A 199 -5.43 -1.04 10.93
C ILE A 199 -4.20 -0.39 11.58
N GLU A 200 -3.10 -1.13 11.67
CA GLU A 200 -1.77 -0.56 11.89
C GLU A 200 -1.05 -0.46 10.53
N ALA A 201 -0.31 0.63 10.36
CA ALA A 201 0.54 0.83 9.19
C ALA A 201 1.92 1.35 9.59
N ARG A 202 2.93 0.95 8.83
CA ARG A 202 4.33 1.33 9.04
C ARG A 202 4.91 1.90 7.76
N LEU A 203 5.76 2.92 7.90
CA LEU A 203 6.44 3.59 6.80
C LEU A 203 7.90 3.82 7.17
N GLY A 204 8.81 3.52 6.25
CA GLY A 204 10.23 3.84 6.33
C GLY A 204 10.68 4.66 5.12
N VAL A 205 11.47 5.70 5.36
CA VAL A 205 12.08 6.54 4.31
C VAL A 205 13.58 6.67 4.59
N TRP A 206 14.42 6.33 3.62
CA TRP A 206 15.88 6.44 3.74
C TRP A 206 16.55 6.80 2.42
N HIS A 207 17.80 7.25 2.50
CA HIS A 207 18.63 7.50 1.34
C HIS A 207 19.74 6.45 1.25
N ASP A 208 19.84 5.73 0.14
CA ASP A 208 20.78 4.62 -0.08
C ASP A 208 22.19 5.09 -0.53
N GLY A 209 22.41 6.40 -0.57
CA GLY A 209 23.62 7.03 -1.11
C GLY A 209 23.47 7.47 -2.57
N THR A 210 22.31 7.22 -3.17
CA THR A 210 22.02 7.50 -4.57
C THR A 210 20.64 8.11 -4.76
N ASP A 211 19.62 7.40 -4.33
CA ASP A 211 18.20 7.70 -4.46
C ASP A 211 17.56 7.65 -3.06
N VAL A 212 16.35 8.19 -2.94
CA VAL A 212 15.53 7.99 -1.73
C VAL A 212 14.64 6.77 -1.93
N LEU A 213 14.63 5.88 -0.96
CA LEU A 213 13.77 4.71 -0.92
C LEU A 213 12.70 4.91 0.14
N VAL A 214 11.50 4.46 -0.20
CA VAL A 214 10.33 4.46 0.67
C VAL A 214 9.74 3.06 0.66
N ALA A 215 9.47 2.51 1.83
CA ALA A 215 8.75 1.26 1.98
C ALA A 215 7.66 1.43 3.03
N GLY A 216 6.47 0.91 2.77
CA GLY A 216 5.35 1.02 3.69
C GLY A 216 4.43 -0.18 3.60
N GLY A 217 3.78 -0.55 4.69
CA GLY A 217 2.77 -1.61 4.71
C GLY A 217 1.68 -1.34 5.74
N ALA A 218 0.55 -2.01 5.58
CA ALA A 218 -0.58 -1.94 6.51
C ALA A 218 -1.21 -3.31 6.71
N TYR A 219 -1.77 -3.53 7.89
CA TYR A 219 -2.41 -4.78 8.29
C TYR A 219 -3.42 -4.57 9.44
N PRO A 220 -4.44 -5.45 9.57
CA PRO A 220 -5.37 -5.45 10.70
C PRO A 220 -4.69 -5.67 12.05
N THR A 221 -5.12 -4.96 13.10
CA THR A 221 -4.61 -5.15 14.47
C THR A 221 -5.23 -6.34 15.20
N GLU A 222 -6.31 -6.89 14.65
CA GLU A 222 -7.02 -8.07 15.12
C GLU A 222 -7.40 -8.93 13.89
N PRO A 223 -7.61 -10.25 14.06
CA PRO A 223 -8.15 -11.08 12.98
C PRO A 223 -9.46 -10.50 12.42
N LEU A 224 -9.64 -10.55 11.10
CA LEU A 224 -10.89 -10.07 10.49
C LEU A 224 -12.10 -10.90 10.92
N SER A 225 -11.89 -12.18 11.29
CA SER A 225 -12.92 -13.01 11.90
C SER A 225 -13.46 -12.45 13.21
N ASP A 226 -12.64 -11.73 13.98
CA ASP A 226 -13.05 -11.19 15.28
C ASP A 226 -13.96 -9.98 15.09
N ALA A 227 -13.67 -9.14 14.09
CA ALA A 227 -14.59 -8.08 13.68
C ALA A 227 -15.93 -8.64 13.17
N ILE A 228 -15.92 -9.79 12.48
CA ILE A 228 -17.14 -10.48 12.05
C ILE A 228 -17.91 -11.03 13.26
N ASP A 229 -17.21 -11.55 14.29
CA ASP A 229 -17.82 -12.12 15.49
C ASP A 229 -18.69 -11.12 16.23
N GLU A 230 -18.25 -9.86 16.35
CA GLU A 230 -18.99 -8.77 16.98
C GLU A 230 -20.33 -8.47 16.27
N ALA A 231 -20.42 -8.74 14.96
CA ALA A 231 -21.64 -8.58 14.17
C ALA A 231 -22.64 -9.75 14.34
N LEU A 232 -22.18 -10.88 14.89
CA LEU A 232 -22.98 -12.09 15.02
C LEU A 232 -23.82 -12.09 16.31
N PRO A 233 -24.95 -12.80 16.33
CA PRO A 233 -25.68 -13.02 17.58
C PRO A 233 -24.85 -13.84 18.58
N ASP A 234 -24.89 -13.51 19.88
CA ASP A 234 -24.11 -14.11 20.99
C ASP A 234 -24.07 -15.67 21.05
N ALA A 235 -24.95 -16.36 20.31
CA ALA A 235 -25.05 -17.82 20.29
C ALA A 235 -24.28 -18.46 19.12
N ILE A 236 -23.62 -17.67 18.27
CA ILE A 236 -22.97 -18.12 17.04
C ILE A 236 -21.61 -17.42 16.93
N ASP A 237 -20.53 -18.18 17.00
CA ASP A 237 -19.16 -17.68 16.84
C ASP A 237 -18.77 -17.62 15.34
N ALA A 238 -17.95 -16.63 14.96
CA ALA A 238 -17.55 -16.37 13.56
C ALA A 238 -16.81 -17.54 12.92
N GLU A 239 -15.91 -18.21 13.65
CA GLU A 239 -15.19 -19.39 13.18
C GLU A 239 -16.18 -20.48 12.67
N THR A 240 -17.24 -20.74 13.44
CA THR A 240 -18.25 -21.75 13.07
C THR A 240 -19.04 -21.35 11.83
N VAL A 241 -19.33 -20.06 11.67
CA VAL A 241 -20.05 -19.55 10.48
C VAL A 241 -19.16 -19.63 9.25
N LEU A 242 -17.92 -19.16 9.35
CA LEU A 242 -16.96 -19.17 8.25
C LEU A 242 -16.67 -20.60 7.80
N ASP A 243 -16.36 -21.52 8.71
CA ASP A 243 -16.13 -22.93 8.38
C ASP A 243 -17.33 -23.61 7.70
N ALA A 244 -18.55 -23.18 8.01
CA ALA A 244 -19.77 -23.73 7.43
C ALA A 244 -20.15 -23.13 6.08
N THR A 245 -19.66 -21.92 5.77
CA THR A 245 -20.20 -21.09 4.68
C THR A 245 -19.18 -20.67 3.63
N THR A 246 -17.90 -20.65 4.00
CA THR A 246 -16.78 -20.39 3.10
C THR A 246 -15.92 -21.65 2.94
N ASP A 247 -14.99 -21.62 1.99
CA ASP A 247 -13.95 -22.63 1.93
C ASP A 247 -12.90 -22.42 3.04
N GLU A 248 -12.13 -23.48 3.32
CA GLU A 248 -11.09 -23.52 4.37
C GLU A 248 -10.00 -22.45 4.15
N GLU A 249 -9.69 -22.12 2.90
CA GLU A 249 -8.68 -21.10 2.58
C GLU A 249 -9.18 -19.69 2.95
N THR A 250 -10.44 -19.39 2.63
CA THR A 250 -11.09 -18.13 3.01
C THR A 250 -11.19 -17.99 4.52
N ALA A 251 -11.65 -19.03 5.23
CA ALA A 251 -11.75 -19.00 6.69
C ALA A 251 -10.38 -18.78 7.34
N ALA A 252 -9.35 -19.50 6.90
CA ALA A 252 -7.99 -19.34 7.41
C ALA A 252 -7.41 -17.93 7.13
N ALA A 253 -7.70 -17.34 5.97
CA ALA A 253 -7.22 -16.01 5.63
C ALA A 253 -7.82 -14.93 6.53
N LEU A 254 -9.12 -15.02 6.85
CA LEU A 254 -9.81 -14.06 7.71
C LEU A 254 -9.43 -14.22 9.18
N SER A 255 -9.06 -15.43 9.61
CA SER A 255 -8.58 -15.72 10.96
C SER A 255 -7.05 -15.67 11.10
N THR A 256 -6.34 -15.07 10.14
CA THR A 256 -4.89 -14.94 10.25
C THR A 256 -4.53 -13.95 11.36
N GLU A 257 -3.67 -14.39 12.28
CA GLU A 257 -3.20 -13.57 13.38
C GLU A 257 -2.40 -12.35 12.87
N PRO A 258 -2.66 -11.13 13.38
CA PRO A 258 -1.96 -9.89 13.02
C PRO A 258 -0.43 -9.98 13.08
N GLU A 259 0.12 -10.72 14.05
CA GLU A 259 1.56 -10.91 14.21
C GLU A 259 2.22 -11.55 12.97
N THR A 260 1.45 -12.32 12.19
CA THR A 260 1.92 -12.89 10.93
C THR A 260 2.16 -11.79 9.90
N PHE A 261 1.21 -10.87 9.75
CA PHE A 261 1.34 -9.75 8.82
C PHE A 261 2.38 -8.73 9.29
N ASP A 262 2.51 -8.52 10.59
CA ASP A 262 3.56 -7.68 11.17
C ASP A 262 4.94 -8.22 10.78
N GLU A 263 5.19 -9.52 10.96
CA GLU A 263 6.48 -10.13 10.61
C GLU A 263 6.76 -10.05 9.10
N GLU A 264 5.74 -10.30 8.27
CA GLU A 264 5.85 -10.19 6.81
C GLU A 264 6.22 -8.76 6.40
N ILE A 265 5.47 -7.76 6.87
CA ILE A 265 5.67 -6.37 6.50
C ILE A 265 7.01 -5.85 7.05
N ASP A 266 7.39 -6.19 8.28
CA ASP A 266 8.69 -5.81 8.84
C ASP A 266 9.85 -6.36 8.02
N ALA A 267 9.76 -7.61 7.57
CA ALA A 267 10.77 -8.18 6.69
C ALA A 267 10.83 -7.42 5.35
N LEU A 268 9.68 -7.13 4.72
CA LEU A 268 9.66 -6.43 3.43
C LEU A 268 10.13 -4.97 3.53
N LEU A 269 9.79 -4.27 4.62
CA LEU A 269 10.14 -2.87 4.87
C LEU A 269 11.64 -2.61 4.82
N VAL A 270 12.45 -3.52 5.34
CA VAL A 270 13.90 -3.36 5.45
C VAL A 270 14.68 -3.91 4.26
N SER A 271 13.99 -4.56 3.32
CA SER A 271 14.58 -5.29 2.18
C SER A 271 14.44 -4.58 0.82
N VAL A 272 14.14 -3.27 0.79
CA VAL A 272 14.01 -2.52 -0.48
C VAL A 272 15.34 -1.91 -0.91
N GLU A 273 15.61 -1.98 -2.22
CA GLU A 273 16.77 -1.37 -2.90
C GLU A 273 16.39 -0.60 -4.16
#